data_AF-A0A1V2YDY7-F1
#
_entry.id   AF-A0A1V2YDY7-F1
#
_cell.length_a   1.000
_cell.length_b   1.000
_cell.length_c   1.000
_cell.angle_alpha   90.00
_cell.angle_beta   90.00
_cell.angle_gamma   90.00
#
_symmetry.space_group_name_H-M   'P 1'
#
loop_
_entity.id
_entity.type
_entity.pdbx_description
1 polymer ?
#
loop_
_entity_poly.entity_id
_entity_poly.type
_entity_poly.pdbx_seq_one_letter_code
_entity_poly.pdbx_strand_id
1 'polypeptide(L)' 'MLVNKHNIVDISEASQNFSKVVQLVENSGVAGILKNGSPKYAVVSFAEYEELQSYKNLWEMRAK' A
#
# COMPACT_ATOMS: atom_id res chain seq x y z
N MET A 1 4.58 12.82 -2.02
CA MET A 1 3.33 12.27 -1.45
C MET A 1 3.38 12.42 0.05
N LEU A 2 2.43 13.15 0.64
CA LEU A 2 2.24 13.16 2.10
C LEU A 2 1.55 11.84 2.46
N VAL A 3 2.29 10.90 3.03
CA VAL A 3 1.69 9.71 3.65
C VAL A 3 0.96 10.21 4.90
N ASN A 4 -0.31 10.56 4.74
CA ASN A 4 -1.17 10.97 5.85
C ASN A 4 -1.21 9.80 6.85
N LYS A 5 -0.90 10.07 8.12
CA LYS A 5 -0.95 9.07 9.21
C LYS A 5 -2.33 8.39 9.34
N HIS A 6 -3.36 8.96 8.72
CA HIS A 6 -4.73 8.44 8.67
C HIS A 6 -4.92 7.19 7.79
N ASN A 7 -3.94 6.85 6.95
CA ASN A 7 -4.08 5.72 6.02
C ASN A 7 -3.35 4.46 6.48
N ILE A 8 -2.97 4.40 7.75
CA ILE A 8 -2.20 3.31 8.33
C ILE A 8 -3.03 2.63 9.42
N VAL A 9 -3.14 1.31 9.34
CA VAL A 9 -3.87 0.48 10.32
C VAL A 9 -2.98 -0.66 10.82
N ASP A 10 -3.24 -1.18 12.01
CA ASP A 10 -2.59 -2.40 12.49
C ASP A 10 -3.10 -3.64 11.73
N ILE A 11 -2.26 -4.67 11.63
CA ILE A 11 -2.60 -5.92 10.95
C ILE A 11 -3.87 -6.58 11.49
N SER A 12 -4.11 -6.48 12.80
CA SER A 12 -5.32 -7.02 13.43
C SER A 12 -6.57 -6.27 12.96
N GLU A 13 -6.52 -4.94 12.91
CA GLU A 13 -7.63 -4.12 12.41
C GLU A 13 -7.87 -4.36 10.92
N ALA A 14 -6.80 -4.43 10.12
CA ALA A 14 -6.89 -4.72 8.69
C ALA A 14 -7.58 -6.07 8.42
N SER A 15 -7.26 -7.09 9.23
CA SER A 15 -7.86 -8.43 9.09
C SER A 15 -9.34 -8.47 9.50
N GLN A 16 -9.74 -7.67 10.48
CA GLN A 16 -11.11 -7.63 11.00
C GLN A 16 -12.01 -6.73 10.16
N ASN A 17 -11.47 -5.65 9.61
CA ASN A 17 -12.22 -4.60 8.90
C ASN A 17 -11.64 -4.35 7.51
N PHE A 18 -11.53 -5.39 6.69
CA PHE A 18 -10.89 -5.25 5.37
C PHE A 18 -11.61 -4.25 4.45
N SER A 19 -12.93 -4.09 4.55
CA SER A 19 -13.65 -3.05 3.81
C SER A 19 -13.16 -1.63 4.13
N LYS A 20 -12.72 -1.36 5.37
CA LYS A 20 -12.10 -0.08 5.74
C LYS A 20 -10.76 0.11 5.02
N VAL A 21 -9.97 -0.96 4.89
CA VAL A 21 -8.70 -0.93 4.15
C VAL A 21 -8.95 -0.60 2.69
N VAL A 22 -9.96 -1.20 2.06
CA VAL A 22 -10.34 -0.89 0.67
C VAL A 22 -10.75 0.57 0.52
N GLN A 23 -11.57 1.10 1.43
CA GLN A 23 -11.96 2.52 1.40
C GLN A 23 -10.75 3.47 1.56
N LEU A 24 -9.76 3.11 2.37
CA LEU A 24 -8.51 3.88 2.49
C LEU A 24 -7.75 3.90 1.16
N VAL A 25 -7.70 2.78 0.44
CA VAL A 25 -7.11 2.70 -0.90
C VAL A 25 -7.90 3.55 -1.90
N GLU A 26 -9.23 3.45 -1.94
CA GLU A 26 -10.05 4.24 -2.87
C GLU A 26 -9.89 5.76 -2.65
N ASN A 27 -9.76 6.19 -1.39
CA ASN A 27 -9.66 7.61 -1.06
C ASN A 27 -8.25 8.18 -1.20
N SER A 28 -7.21 7.36 -1.07
CA SER A 28 -5.83 7.83 -0.95
C SER A 28 -4.80 7.13 -1.83
N GLY A 29 -5.22 6.19 -2.66
CA GLY A 29 -4.38 5.32 -3.50
C GLY A 29 -3.64 4.22 -2.73
N VAL A 30 -3.38 4.41 -1.42
CA VAL A 30 -2.63 3.45 -0.62
C VAL A 30 -3.11 3.38 0.82
N ALA A 31 -3.18 2.16 1.34
CA ALA A 31 -3.33 1.87 2.76
C ALA A 31 -2.07 1.19 3.29
N GLY A 32 -1.45 1.74 4.34
CA GLY A 32 -0.33 1.11 5.04
C GLY A 32 -0.83 0.16 6.12
N ILE A 33 -0.11 -0.94 6.33
CA ILE A 33 -0.38 -1.90 7.41
C ILE A 33 0.84 -2.01 8.31
N LEU A 34 0.62 -1.79 9.61
CA LEU A 34 1.60 -2.01 10.66
C LEU A 34 1.65 -3.48 11.06
N LYS A 35 2.85 -4.01 11.29
CA LYS A 35 3.07 -5.28 11.99
C LYS A 35 4.02 -5.01 13.15
N ASN A 36 3.58 -5.32 14.37
CA ASN A 36 4.32 -5.05 15.60
C ASN A 36 4.68 -3.56 15.75
N GLY A 37 3.74 -2.66 15.45
CA GLY A 37 3.92 -1.21 15.58
C GLY A 37 4.79 -0.56 14.50
N SER A 38 5.26 -1.31 13.49
CA SER A 38 6.06 -0.78 12.39
C SER A 38 5.39 -0.99 11.03
N PRO A 39 5.36 0.02 10.13
CA PRO A 39 4.83 -0.14 8.78
C PRO A 39 5.57 -1.25 8.04
N LYS A 40 4.83 -2.26 7.56
CA LYS A 40 5.45 -3.44 6.94
C LYS A 40 4.81 -3.84 5.62
N TYR A 41 3.54 -3.51 5.41
CA TYR A 41 2.86 -3.79 4.16
C TYR A 41 2.13 -2.55 3.65
N ALA A 42 1.84 -2.54 2.36
CA ALA A 42 0.99 -1.56 1.72
C ALA A 42 -0.02 -2.30 0.85
N VAL A 43 -1.26 -1.81 0.83
CA VAL A 43 -2.32 -2.22 -0.07
C VAL A 43 -2.55 -1.07 -1.03
N VAL A 44 -2.58 -1.38 -2.32
CA VAL A 44 -2.82 -0.45 -3.42
C VAL A 44 -3.85 -1.06 -4.36
N SER A 45 -4.41 -0.26 -5.27
CA SER A 45 -5.25 -0.80 -6.32
C SER A 45 -4.44 -1.70 -7.26
N PHE A 46 -5.12 -2.58 -7.98
CA PHE A 46 -4.44 -3.44 -8.96
C PHE A 46 -3.77 -2.63 -10.08
N ALA A 47 -4.41 -1.56 -10.53
CA ALA A 47 -3.84 -0.66 -11.55
C ALA A 47 -2.54 0.00 -11.08
N GLU A 48 -2.50 0.52 -9.85
CA GLU A 48 -1.27 1.08 -9.27
C GLU A 48 -0.20 0.00 -9.08
N TYR A 49 -0.59 -1.22 -8.72
CA TYR A 49 0.36 -2.33 -8.62
C TYR A 49 1.04 -2.63 -9.97
N GLU A 50 0.28 -2.69 -11.06
CA GLU A 50 0.85 -2.92 -12.41
C GLU A 50 1.81 -1.79 -12.83
N GLU A 51 1.47 -0.54 -12.51
CA GLU A 51 2.33 0.61 -12.78
C GLU A 51 3.65 0.51 -11.99
N LEU A 52 3.58 0.18 -10.69
CA LEU A 52 4.75 -0.04 -9.83
C LEU A 52 5.63 -1.18 -10.33
N GLN A 53 5.04 -2.29 -10.79
CA GLN A 53 5.81 -3.40 -11.39
C GLN A 53 6.51 -2.95 -12.67
N SER A 54 5.83 -2.16 -13.50
CA SER A 54 6.40 -1.64 -14.75
C SER A 54 7.62 -0.76 -14.49
N TYR A 55 7.54 0.16 -13.52
CA TYR A 55 8.69 0.98 -13.12
C TYR A 55 9.84 0.15 -12.57
N LYS A 56 9.55 -0.85 -11.72
CA LYS A 56 10.57 -1.75 -11.16
C LYS A 56 11.32 -2.50 -12.28
N ASN A 57 10.57 -3.05 -13.24
CA ASN A 57 11.15 -3.77 -14.38
C ASN A 57 12.02 -2.84 -15.24
N LEU A 58 11.55 -1.62 -15.54
CA LEU A 58 12.33 -0.63 -16.29
C LEU A 58 13.65 -0.28 -15.60
N TRP A 59 13.65 -0.18 -14.27
CA TRP A 59 14.86 0.13 -13.50
C TRP A 59 15.85 -1.03 -13.50
N GLU A 60 15.36 -2.26 -13.35
CA GLU A 60 16.19 -3.47 -13.43
C GLU A 60 16.83 -3.62 -14.82
N MET A 61 16.11 -3.29 -15.90
CA MET A 61 16.64 -3.30 -17.26
C MET A 61 17.72 -2.25 -17.51
N ARG A 62 17.61 -1.06 -16.90
CA ARG A 62 18.59 0.02 -17.04
C ARG A 62 19.85 -0.19 -16.19
N ALA A 63 19.78 -1.02 -15.16
CA ALA A 63 20.90 -1.32 -14.27
C ALA A 63 21.82 -2.46 -14.79
N LYS A 64 21.49 -3.05 -15.94
CA LYS A 64 22.23 -4.12 -16.61
C LYS A 64 22.93 -3.61 -17.86
#